data_AF-A0A0L1LJY1-F1
#
_entry.id   AF-A0A0L1LJY1-F1
#
_cell.length_a   1.000
_cell.length_b   1.000
_cell.length_c   1.000
_cell.angle_alpha   90.00
_cell.angle_beta   90.00
_cell.angle_gamma   90.00
#
_symmetry.space_group_name_H-M   'P 1'
#
loop_
_entity.id
_entity.type
_entity.pdbx_description
1 polymer ?
#
loop_
_entity_poly.entity_id
_entity_poly.type
_entity_poly.pdbx_seq_one_letter_code
_entity_poly.pdbx_strand_id
1 'polypeptide(L)'
;MSPFVSKVRSPLAGGLLALILAGSAVLPPAMAGEPAPPSGYPSWEDVQQAKETEAGKATEIAKINELLTGLAAQAETLGGQAVTAAADYGVADAALQAVDARLLSLAAKTAAATADVDRHRKELGALAVQSYKTGGTNTGFFVALDALEHNNVQGLNVVRMVGDKTAALVERAASAAKVSESLREQEQAARTERERLTAEAATKLKSARDAQAGMARQIDDGQRHGTELTAQLASLKGTTAAVEGEYRQGVEAEAAYQAAQEAKRKAAEELARRQADDAARAAAAAAAARPAPVSYTHL
;
A
#
# COMPACT_ATOMS: atom_id res chain seq x y z
N MET A 1 -16.76 1.41 40.42
CA MET A 1 -17.14 0.97 39.06
C MET A 1 -16.09 1.52 38.10
N SER A 2 -15.13 0.67 37.74
CA SER A 2 -13.92 1.06 36.98
C SER A 2 -14.14 0.83 35.48
N PRO A 3 -13.72 1.72 34.58
CA PRO A 3 -13.74 1.43 33.14
C PRO A 3 -12.48 0.66 32.73
N PHE A 4 -12.71 -0.49 32.09
CA PHE A 4 -11.69 -1.34 31.47
C PHE A 4 -11.13 -0.65 30.21
N VAL A 5 -9.83 -0.38 30.21
CA VAL A 5 -9.03 -0.03 29.04
C VAL A 5 -8.63 -1.32 28.33
N SER A 6 -9.12 -1.57 27.12
CA SER A 6 -8.66 -2.68 26.30
C SER A 6 -7.50 -2.22 25.41
N LYS A 7 -6.27 -2.46 25.87
CA LYS A 7 -5.04 -2.36 25.06
C LYS A 7 -4.85 -3.69 24.32
N VAL A 8 -5.06 -3.72 23.01
CA VAL A 8 -4.60 -4.84 22.19
C VAL A 8 -3.14 -4.56 21.81
N ARG A 9 -2.23 -5.27 22.48
CA ARG A 9 -0.83 -5.45 22.06
C ARG A 9 -0.74 -6.81 21.39
N SER A 10 -0.39 -6.86 20.10
CA SER A 10 0.01 -8.11 19.44
C SER A 10 1.52 -8.08 19.22
N PRO A 11 2.28 -9.03 19.79
CA PRO A 11 3.70 -9.22 19.50
C PRO A 11 3.93 -10.24 18.36
N LEU A 12 5.02 -10.02 17.61
CA LEU A 12 5.92 -11.01 16.98
C LEU A 12 5.33 -12.12 16.09
N ALA A 13 5.76 -12.16 14.83
CA ALA A 13 6.44 -13.33 14.23
C ALA A 13 6.80 -13.03 12.77
N GLY A 14 8.09 -13.13 12.45
CA GLY A 14 8.54 -13.28 11.06
C GLY A 14 8.02 -14.59 10.51
N GLY A 15 7.31 -14.53 9.39
CA GLY A 15 6.79 -15.69 8.67
C GLY A 15 7.37 -15.73 7.28
N LEU A 16 8.23 -16.72 7.03
CA LEU A 16 8.54 -17.23 5.70
C LEU A 16 7.21 -17.55 4.98
N LEU A 17 6.91 -16.81 3.91
CA LEU A 17 5.74 -17.09 3.08
C LEU A 17 6.09 -18.21 2.10
N ALA A 18 5.81 -19.45 2.51
CA ALA A 18 5.69 -20.58 1.60
C ALA A 18 4.34 -20.47 0.86
N LEU A 19 4.37 -20.06 -0.40
CA LEU A 19 3.18 -20.04 -1.26
C LEU A 19 3.01 -21.41 -1.94
N ILE A 20 1.97 -22.13 -1.49
CA ILE A 20 1.51 -23.40 -2.03
C ILE A 20 0.89 -23.16 -3.42
N LEU A 21 1.32 -23.99 -4.36
CA LEU A 21 0.93 -24.04 -5.77
C LEU A 21 -0.51 -24.57 -5.93
N ALA A 22 -1.35 -23.87 -6.72
CA ALA A 22 -2.52 -24.49 -7.37
C ALA A 22 -2.90 -23.72 -8.63
N GLY A 23 -2.94 -24.41 -9.77
CA GLY A 23 -3.65 -23.96 -10.98
C GLY A 23 -2.77 -23.69 -12.19
N SER A 24 -2.47 -24.74 -12.95
CA SER A 24 -1.86 -24.68 -14.28
C SER A 24 -2.84 -24.09 -15.30
N ALA A 25 -2.55 -22.91 -15.82
CA ALA A 25 -3.10 -22.44 -17.09
C ALA A 25 -1.95 -21.87 -17.92
N VAL A 26 -1.60 -22.57 -18.99
CA VAL A 26 -0.55 -22.19 -19.93
C VAL A 26 -1.09 -21.01 -20.76
N LEU A 27 -0.56 -19.82 -20.49
CA LEU A 27 -0.73 -18.63 -21.35
C LEU A 27 0.65 -18.24 -21.90
N PRO A 28 0.75 -17.82 -23.17
CA PRO A 28 2.04 -17.49 -23.78
C PRO A 28 2.65 -16.22 -23.14
N PRO A 29 3.97 -16.17 -22.90
CA PRO A 29 4.60 -15.01 -22.30
C PRO A 29 4.61 -13.82 -23.26
N ALA A 30 4.06 -12.69 -22.79
CA ALA A 30 4.26 -11.38 -23.39
C ALA A 30 5.70 -10.93 -23.13
N MET A 31 6.40 -10.61 -24.21
CA MET A 31 7.81 -10.25 -24.26
C MET A 31 8.08 -8.96 -23.47
N ALA A 32 8.72 -9.09 -22.31
CA ALA A 32 9.68 -8.11 -21.79
C ALA A 32 11.03 -8.82 -21.87
N GLY A 33 12.04 -8.18 -22.47
CA GLY A 33 13.31 -8.82 -22.83
C GLY A 33 13.93 -9.59 -21.65
N GLU A 34 13.75 -10.91 -21.65
CA GLU A 34 14.54 -11.84 -20.85
C GLU A 34 16.00 -11.61 -21.27
N PRO A 35 16.92 -11.30 -20.34
CA PRO A 35 18.33 -11.43 -20.65
C PRO A 35 18.55 -12.89 -21.09
N ALA A 36 18.97 -13.08 -22.34
CA ALA A 36 19.18 -14.41 -22.87
C ALA A 36 20.19 -15.16 -21.99
N PRO A 37 19.99 -16.48 -21.73
CA PRO A 37 20.98 -17.27 -21.03
C PRO A 37 22.34 -17.12 -21.74
N PRO A 38 23.47 -17.11 -21.00
CA PRO A 38 24.78 -16.97 -21.63
C PRO A 38 24.97 -18.11 -22.63
N SER A 39 25.01 -17.79 -23.91
CA SER A 39 25.37 -18.74 -24.94
C SER A 39 26.89 -18.99 -24.85
N GLY A 40 27.32 -20.23 -25.11
CA GLY A 40 28.75 -20.58 -25.07
C GLY A 40 29.20 -21.43 -23.89
N TYR A 41 28.29 -22.18 -23.25
CA TYR A 41 28.67 -23.25 -22.32
C TYR A 41 29.62 -24.24 -23.02
N PRO A 42 30.77 -24.57 -22.40
CA PRO A 42 31.67 -25.56 -22.96
C PRO A 42 31.05 -26.95 -22.95
N SER A 43 31.32 -27.69 -24.02
CA SER A 43 31.03 -29.12 -24.10
C SER A 43 32.11 -29.93 -23.38
N TRP A 44 31.81 -31.21 -23.11
CA TRP A 44 32.84 -32.13 -22.59
C TRP A 44 34.03 -32.28 -23.53
N GLU A 45 33.81 -32.16 -24.84
CA GLU A 45 34.91 -32.22 -25.82
C GLU A 45 35.81 -30.99 -25.70
N ASP A 46 35.23 -29.80 -25.55
CA ASP A 46 35.99 -28.56 -25.29
C ASP A 46 36.83 -28.68 -24.00
N VAL A 47 36.23 -29.23 -22.94
CA VAL A 47 36.90 -29.45 -21.64
C VAL A 47 38.07 -30.41 -21.79
N GLN A 48 37.91 -31.50 -22.54
CA GLN A 48 38.97 -32.48 -22.75
C GLN A 48 40.09 -31.92 -23.62
N GLN A 49 39.77 -31.17 -24.66
CA GLN A 49 40.76 -30.48 -25.50
C GLN A 49 41.52 -29.42 -24.69
N ALA A 50 40.83 -28.64 -23.85
CA ALA A 50 41.46 -27.64 -22.99
C ALA A 50 42.48 -28.27 -22.03
N LYS A 51 42.25 -29.50 -21.55
CA LYS A 51 43.17 -30.23 -20.65
C LYS A 51 44.50 -30.62 -21.28
N GLU A 52 44.61 -30.61 -22.61
CA GLU A 52 45.85 -30.98 -23.30
C GLU A 52 46.98 -29.97 -23.09
N THR A 53 46.66 -28.73 -22.67
CA THR A 53 47.64 -27.68 -22.41
C THR A 53 47.34 -26.92 -21.12
N GLU A 54 48.38 -26.48 -20.43
CA GLU A 54 48.21 -25.65 -19.22
C GLU A 54 47.48 -24.33 -19.51
N ALA A 55 47.76 -23.69 -20.65
CA ALA A 55 47.10 -22.46 -21.06
C ALA A 55 45.63 -22.66 -21.42
N GLY A 56 45.29 -23.75 -22.13
CA GLY A 56 43.90 -24.10 -22.45
C GLY A 56 43.10 -24.39 -21.19
N LYS A 57 43.66 -25.20 -20.28
CA LYS A 57 43.05 -25.53 -18.98
C LYS A 57 42.76 -24.27 -18.16
N ALA A 58 43.72 -23.35 -18.05
CA ALA A 58 43.53 -22.09 -17.34
C ALA A 58 42.43 -21.22 -17.96
N THR A 59 42.38 -21.16 -19.30
CA THR A 59 41.36 -20.41 -20.04
C THR A 59 39.96 -20.98 -19.80
N GLU A 60 39.81 -22.30 -19.87
CA GLU A 60 38.52 -22.95 -19.69
C GLU A 60 38.01 -22.85 -18.24
N ILE A 61 38.92 -22.97 -17.25
CA ILE A 61 38.59 -22.74 -15.84
C ILE A 61 38.07 -21.31 -15.64
N ALA A 62 38.72 -20.30 -16.24
CA ALA A 62 38.28 -18.91 -16.12
C ALA A 62 36.88 -18.71 -16.71
N LYS A 63 36.64 -19.25 -17.91
CA LYS A 63 35.34 -19.20 -18.59
C LYS A 63 34.23 -19.87 -17.78
N ILE A 64 34.47 -21.07 -17.25
CA ILE A 64 33.49 -21.78 -16.42
C ILE A 64 33.15 -21.01 -15.14
N ASN A 65 34.15 -20.44 -14.45
CA ASN A 65 33.91 -19.61 -13.26
C ASN A 65 33.09 -18.35 -13.59
N GLU A 66 33.34 -17.72 -14.75
CA GLU A 66 32.55 -16.58 -15.22
C GLU A 66 31.10 -16.98 -15.49
N LEU A 67 30.86 -18.11 -16.16
CA LEU A 67 29.52 -18.64 -16.42
C LEU A 67 28.77 -18.96 -15.11
N LEU A 68 29.44 -19.59 -14.14
CA LEU A 68 28.87 -19.89 -12.83
C LEU A 68 28.52 -18.62 -12.04
N THR A 69 29.40 -17.61 -12.07
CA THR A 69 29.16 -16.31 -11.45
C THR A 69 27.98 -15.60 -12.13
N GLY A 70 27.89 -15.67 -13.45
CA GLY A 70 26.79 -15.11 -14.24
C GLY A 70 25.45 -15.76 -13.90
N LEU A 71 25.40 -17.09 -13.75
CA LEU A 71 24.20 -17.81 -13.32
C LEU A 71 23.72 -17.36 -11.94
N ALA A 72 24.64 -17.22 -10.97
CA ALA A 72 24.32 -16.75 -9.63
C ALA A 72 23.80 -15.30 -9.64
N ALA A 73 24.46 -14.40 -10.36
CA ALA A 73 24.06 -13.00 -10.48
C ALA A 73 22.69 -12.83 -11.16
N GLN A 74 22.38 -13.66 -12.17
CA GLN A 74 21.06 -13.68 -12.79
C GLN A 74 19.98 -14.19 -11.83
N ALA A 75 20.27 -15.23 -11.04
CA ALA A 75 19.34 -15.72 -10.02
C ALA A 75 19.06 -14.67 -8.93
N GLU A 76 20.10 -13.96 -8.46
CA GLU A 76 19.96 -12.85 -7.52
C GLU A 76 19.12 -11.71 -8.11
N THR A 77 19.40 -11.32 -9.36
CA THR A 77 18.67 -10.26 -10.06
C THR A 77 17.19 -10.60 -10.20
N LEU A 78 16.86 -11.80 -10.69
CA LEU A 78 15.48 -12.23 -10.86
C LEU A 78 14.77 -12.45 -9.52
N GLY A 79 15.49 -12.94 -8.50
CA GLY A 79 14.98 -13.02 -7.14
C GLY A 79 14.62 -11.65 -6.57
N GLY A 80 15.50 -10.66 -6.73
CA GLY A 80 15.24 -9.27 -6.34
C GLY A 80 14.07 -8.63 -7.09
N GLN A 81 13.93 -8.90 -8.39
CA GLN A 81 12.77 -8.47 -9.18
C GLN A 81 11.47 -9.10 -8.69
N ALA A 82 11.47 -10.40 -8.37
CA ALA A 82 10.30 -11.09 -7.83
C ALA A 82 9.88 -10.53 -6.46
N VAL A 83 10.84 -10.29 -5.56
CA VAL A 83 10.57 -9.65 -4.26
C VAL A 83 10.00 -8.25 -4.44
N THR A 84 10.59 -7.44 -5.34
CA THR A 84 10.13 -6.08 -5.61
C THR A 84 8.71 -6.07 -6.18
N ALA A 85 8.44 -6.92 -7.16
CA ALA A 85 7.12 -7.02 -7.77
C ALA A 85 6.05 -7.52 -6.78
N ALA A 86 6.41 -8.45 -5.88
CA ALA A 86 5.53 -8.91 -4.81
C ALA A 86 5.23 -7.79 -3.79
N ALA A 87 6.24 -6.99 -3.41
CA ALA A 87 6.06 -5.84 -2.53
C ALA A 87 5.16 -4.77 -3.16
N ASP A 88 5.38 -4.46 -4.44
CA ASP A 88 4.54 -3.54 -5.21
C ASP A 88 3.07 -3.99 -5.25
N TYR A 89 2.83 -5.28 -5.48
CA TYR A 89 1.48 -5.85 -5.41
C TYR A 89 0.90 -5.71 -4.00
N GLY A 90 1.67 -6.00 -2.95
CA GLY A 90 1.23 -5.85 -1.56
C GLY A 90 0.80 -4.41 -1.21
N VAL A 91 1.51 -3.40 -1.73
CA VAL A 91 1.13 -1.98 -1.58
C VAL A 91 -0.18 -1.68 -2.29
N ALA A 92 -0.34 -2.12 -3.54
CA ALA A 92 -1.55 -1.91 -4.32
C ALA A 92 -2.78 -2.60 -3.70
N ASP A 93 -2.61 -3.83 -3.21
CA ASP A 93 -3.65 -4.60 -2.55
C ASP A 93 -4.09 -3.94 -1.23
N ALA A 94 -3.14 -3.46 -0.42
CA ALA A 94 -3.44 -2.72 0.80
C ALA A 94 -4.22 -1.42 0.52
N ALA A 95 -3.88 -0.70 -0.55
CA ALA A 95 -4.61 0.50 -0.97
C ALA A 95 -6.06 0.16 -1.40
N LEU A 96 -6.25 -0.93 -2.15
CA LEU A 96 -7.58 -1.41 -2.53
C LEU A 96 -8.42 -1.77 -1.30
N GLN A 97 -7.86 -2.51 -0.34
CA GLN A 97 -8.54 -2.86 0.92
C GLN A 97 -8.92 -1.61 1.73
N ALA A 98 -8.05 -0.60 1.77
CA ALA A 98 -8.33 0.66 2.46
C ALA A 98 -9.53 1.41 1.84
N VAL A 99 -9.63 1.41 0.50
CA VAL A 99 -10.77 2.01 -0.20
C VAL A 99 -12.05 1.21 -0.02
N ASP A 100 -11.97 -0.13 0.03
CA ASP A 100 -13.11 -0.99 0.32
C ASP A 100 -13.68 -0.72 1.72
N ALA A 101 -12.80 -0.61 2.72
CA ALA A 101 -13.21 -0.22 4.08
C ALA A 101 -13.86 1.17 4.12
N ARG A 102 -13.30 2.13 3.37
CA ARG A 102 -13.86 3.48 3.25
C ARG A 102 -15.25 3.45 2.61
N LEU A 103 -15.46 2.65 1.56
CA LEU A 103 -16.74 2.49 0.89
C LEU A 103 -17.81 1.89 1.80
N LEU A 104 -17.47 0.89 2.61
CA LEU A 104 -18.40 0.34 3.62
C LEU A 104 -18.84 1.41 4.62
N SER A 105 -17.89 2.20 5.12
CA SER A 105 -18.19 3.34 6.01
C SER A 105 -19.06 4.40 5.31
N LEU A 106 -18.76 4.75 4.06
CA LEU A 106 -19.53 5.72 3.29
C LEU A 106 -20.95 5.23 3.02
N ALA A 107 -21.13 3.97 2.63
CA ALA A 107 -22.44 3.38 2.39
C ALA A 107 -23.34 3.45 3.64
N ALA A 108 -22.78 3.15 4.83
CA ALA A 108 -23.52 3.28 6.09
C ALA A 108 -23.92 4.73 6.38
N LYS A 109 -23.01 5.70 6.16
CA LYS A 109 -23.30 7.13 6.34
C LYS A 109 -24.34 7.63 5.33
N THR A 110 -24.23 7.25 4.06
CA THR A 110 -25.18 7.60 3.00
C THR A 110 -26.58 7.07 3.31
N ALA A 111 -26.69 5.82 3.79
CA ALA A 111 -27.96 5.24 4.19
C ALA A 111 -28.59 6.00 5.36
N ALA A 112 -27.81 6.32 6.40
CA ALA A 112 -28.27 7.11 7.54
C ALA A 112 -28.73 8.52 7.13
N ALA A 113 -27.96 9.21 6.29
CA ALA A 113 -28.31 10.53 5.79
C ALA A 113 -29.56 10.50 4.89
N THR A 114 -29.73 9.47 4.07
CA THR A 114 -30.93 9.29 3.24
C THR A 114 -32.16 9.08 4.12
N ALA A 115 -32.06 8.26 5.17
CA ALA A 115 -33.16 8.07 6.12
C ALA A 115 -33.53 9.36 6.87
N ASP A 116 -32.54 10.19 7.19
CA ASP A 116 -32.76 11.49 7.83
C ASP A 116 -33.49 12.48 6.90
N VAL A 117 -33.06 12.54 5.63
CA VAL A 117 -33.75 13.32 4.58
C VAL A 117 -35.21 12.85 4.44
N ASP A 118 -35.46 11.56 4.40
CA ASP A 118 -36.81 11.01 4.26
C ASP A 118 -37.68 11.28 5.50
N ARG A 119 -37.09 11.30 6.69
CA ARG A 119 -37.78 11.73 7.93
C ARG A 119 -38.20 13.19 7.84
N HIS A 120 -37.29 14.09 7.49
CA HIS A 120 -37.62 15.51 7.38
C HIS A 120 -38.61 15.80 6.25
N ARG A 121 -38.54 15.08 5.12
CA ARG A 121 -39.56 15.15 4.06
C ARG A 121 -40.95 14.74 4.56
N LYS A 122 -41.05 13.71 5.39
CA LYS A 122 -42.32 13.31 6.02
C LYS A 122 -42.84 14.36 6.99
N GLU A 123 -41.97 14.94 7.82
CA GLU A 123 -42.33 16.02 8.75
C GLU A 123 -42.85 17.26 8.00
N LEU A 124 -42.14 17.68 6.94
CA LEU A 124 -42.56 18.78 6.07
C LEU A 124 -43.86 18.47 5.34
N GLY A 125 -44.03 17.23 4.83
CA GLY A 125 -45.26 16.79 4.20
C GLY A 125 -46.46 16.80 5.16
N ALA A 126 -46.27 16.33 6.40
CA ALA A 126 -47.30 16.37 7.43
C ALA A 126 -47.68 17.82 7.79
N LEU A 127 -46.70 18.72 7.86
CA LEU A 127 -46.95 20.14 8.08
C LEU A 127 -47.73 20.77 6.93
N ALA A 128 -47.37 20.45 5.67
CA ALA A 128 -48.09 20.92 4.50
C ALA A 128 -49.55 20.43 4.48
N VAL A 129 -49.78 19.15 4.80
CA VAL A 129 -51.14 18.58 4.93
C VAL A 129 -51.92 19.26 6.05
N GLN A 130 -51.30 19.50 7.22
CA GLN A 130 -51.96 20.18 8.32
C GLN A 130 -52.35 21.61 7.94
N SER A 131 -51.42 22.35 7.31
CA SER A 131 -51.67 23.71 6.81
C SER A 131 -52.85 23.75 5.81
N TYR A 132 -52.89 22.78 4.89
CA TYR A 132 -53.99 22.63 3.94
C TYR A 132 -55.33 22.35 4.64
N LYS A 133 -55.35 21.42 5.60
CA LYS A 133 -56.56 21.10 6.39
C LYS A 133 -57.06 22.27 7.22
N THR A 134 -56.16 23.12 7.72
CA THR A 134 -56.49 24.35 8.45
C THR A 134 -56.76 25.55 7.54
N GLY A 135 -57.00 25.32 6.23
CA GLY A 135 -57.49 26.34 5.32
C GLY A 135 -56.41 27.24 4.69
N GLY A 136 -55.17 26.77 4.57
CA GLY A 136 -54.14 27.28 3.66
C GLY A 136 -53.52 28.65 3.97
N THR A 137 -54.29 29.63 4.47
CA THR A 137 -53.81 31.01 4.69
C THR A 137 -54.64 31.82 5.68
N ASN A 138 -55.82 31.37 6.11
CA ASN A 138 -56.74 32.27 6.81
C ASN A 138 -56.87 32.04 8.32
N THR A 139 -56.81 30.81 8.85
CA THR A 139 -57.03 30.60 10.30
C THR A 139 -55.90 31.16 11.16
N GLY A 140 -54.63 31.03 10.73
CA GLY A 140 -53.50 31.64 11.43
C GLY A 140 -53.48 33.17 11.37
N PHE A 141 -53.93 33.74 10.24
CA PHE A 141 -54.10 35.18 10.07
C PHE A 141 -55.23 35.73 10.96
N PHE A 142 -56.40 35.07 10.98
CA PHE A 142 -57.52 35.47 11.85
C PHE A 142 -57.20 35.31 13.33
N VAL A 143 -56.45 34.27 13.73
CA VAL A 143 -55.97 34.11 15.13
C VAL A 143 -54.93 35.16 15.49
N ALA A 144 -54.02 35.50 14.57
CA ALA A 144 -53.04 36.57 14.80
C ALA A 144 -53.71 37.95 14.85
N LEU A 145 -54.71 38.21 14.00
CA LEU A 145 -55.49 39.44 13.95
C LEU A 145 -56.36 39.60 15.21
N ASP A 146 -57.06 38.53 15.63
CA ASP A 146 -57.82 38.49 16.89
C ASP A 146 -56.90 38.72 18.11
N ALA A 147 -55.71 38.12 18.11
CA ALA A 147 -54.74 38.35 19.18
C ALA A 147 -54.19 39.78 19.18
N LEU A 148 -54.13 40.44 18.02
CA LEU A 148 -53.70 41.84 17.89
C LEU A 148 -54.82 42.81 18.32
N GLU A 149 -56.07 42.55 17.90
CA GLU A 149 -57.25 43.33 18.26
C GLU A 149 -57.56 43.26 19.77
N HIS A 150 -57.35 42.09 20.39
CA HIS A 150 -57.60 41.88 21.82
C HIS A 150 -56.33 41.99 22.70
N ASN A 151 -55.20 42.44 22.15
CA ASN A 151 -53.93 42.61 22.86
C ASN A 151 -53.44 41.32 23.58
N ASN A 152 -53.76 40.15 23.01
CA ASN A 152 -53.43 38.83 23.54
C ASN A 152 -52.00 38.41 23.14
N VAL A 153 -51.02 38.84 23.95
CA VAL A 153 -49.59 38.52 23.79
C VAL A 153 -49.31 37.01 23.72
N GLN A 154 -50.12 36.19 24.39
CA GLN A 154 -49.93 34.74 24.40
C GLN A 154 -50.22 34.12 23.01
N GLY A 155 -51.25 34.60 22.31
CA GLY A 155 -51.58 34.16 20.95
C GLY A 155 -50.48 34.51 19.94
N LEU A 156 -49.93 35.73 20.02
CA LEU A 156 -48.83 36.18 19.16
C LEU A 156 -47.54 35.37 19.38
N ASN A 157 -47.23 35.02 20.63
CA ASN A 157 -46.08 34.18 20.96
C ASN A 157 -46.22 32.75 20.38
N VAL A 158 -47.42 32.19 20.37
CA VAL A 158 -47.68 30.86 19.79
C VAL A 158 -47.48 30.87 18.27
N VAL A 159 -48.01 31.88 17.58
CA VAL A 159 -47.82 32.02 16.11
C VAL A 159 -46.35 32.16 15.76
N ARG A 160 -45.60 33.01 16.48
CA ARG A 160 -44.15 33.16 16.29
C ARG A 160 -43.42 31.85 16.52
N MET A 161 -43.69 31.15 17.62
CA MET A 161 -43.03 29.89 17.94
C MET A 161 -43.27 28.82 16.85
N VAL A 162 -44.47 28.74 16.29
CA VAL A 162 -44.79 27.81 15.19
C VAL A 162 -44.06 28.19 13.91
N GLY A 163 -43.97 29.49 13.59
CA GLY A 163 -43.18 30.00 12.47
C GLY A 163 -41.71 29.66 12.61
N ASP A 164 -41.12 29.94 13.77
CA ASP A 164 -39.71 29.64 14.07
C ASP A 164 -39.42 28.13 13.98
N LYS A 165 -40.32 27.28 14.50
CA LYS A 165 -40.18 25.81 14.39
C LYS A 165 -40.29 25.32 12.94
N THR A 166 -41.15 25.93 12.14
CA THR A 166 -41.31 25.60 10.72
C THR A 166 -40.08 25.99 9.91
N ALA A 167 -39.58 27.22 10.09
CA ALA A 167 -38.35 27.68 9.47
C ALA A 167 -37.16 26.79 9.85
N ALA A 168 -37.04 26.42 11.14
CA ALA A 168 -36.02 25.51 11.62
C ALA A 168 -36.15 24.07 11.05
N LEU A 169 -37.36 23.61 10.73
CA LEU A 169 -37.57 22.32 10.07
C LEU A 169 -37.13 22.36 8.60
N VAL A 170 -37.48 23.42 7.87
CA VAL A 170 -37.04 23.62 6.48
C VAL A 170 -35.52 23.68 6.39
N GLU A 171 -34.88 24.45 7.28
CA GLU A 171 -33.42 24.56 7.32
C GLU A 171 -32.75 23.22 7.63
N ARG A 172 -33.26 22.47 8.61
CA ARG A 172 -32.75 21.11 8.91
C ARG A 172 -32.91 20.16 7.73
N ALA A 173 -34.05 20.20 7.05
CA ALA A 173 -34.28 19.37 5.87
C ALA A 173 -33.32 19.71 4.72
N ALA A 174 -33.09 21.02 4.48
CA ALA A 174 -32.14 21.49 3.47
C ALA A 174 -30.70 21.10 3.83
N SER A 175 -30.31 21.22 5.10
CA SER A 175 -29.01 20.80 5.61
C SER A 175 -28.80 19.29 5.46
N ALA A 176 -29.78 18.48 5.87
CA ALA A 176 -29.74 17.02 5.71
C ALA A 176 -29.62 16.61 4.23
N ALA A 177 -30.32 17.30 3.32
CA ALA A 177 -30.23 17.05 1.88
C ALA A 177 -28.82 17.31 1.35
N LYS A 178 -28.20 18.44 1.72
CA LYS A 178 -26.81 18.76 1.34
C LYS A 178 -25.80 17.75 1.89
N VAL A 179 -25.98 17.32 3.14
CA VAL A 179 -25.13 16.26 3.73
C VAL A 179 -25.28 14.95 2.96
N SER A 180 -26.51 14.54 2.65
CA SER A 180 -26.77 13.34 1.86
C SER A 180 -26.18 13.42 0.45
N GLU A 181 -26.25 14.57 -0.21
CA GLU A 181 -25.67 14.79 -1.53
C GLU A 181 -24.14 14.70 -1.49
N SER A 182 -23.50 15.39 -0.55
CA SER A 182 -22.04 15.33 -0.37
C SER A 182 -21.54 13.91 -0.06
N LEU A 183 -22.29 13.12 0.72
CA LEU A 183 -21.93 11.73 0.98
C LEU A 183 -22.04 10.84 -0.26
N ARG A 184 -23.04 11.07 -1.12
CA ARG A 184 -23.18 10.35 -2.40
C ARG A 184 -22.04 10.70 -3.36
N GLU A 185 -21.64 11.98 -3.42
CA GLU A 185 -20.46 12.40 -4.21
C GLU A 185 -19.18 11.74 -3.71
N GLN A 186 -18.96 11.70 -2.40
CA GLN A 186 -17.80 11.02 -1.80
C GLN A 186 -17.80 9.52 -2.07
N GLU A 187 -18.98 8.88 -2.03
CA GLU A 187 -19.13 7.46 -2.36
C GLU A 187 -18.83 7.21 -3.83
N GLN A 188 -19.34 8.04 -4.75
CA GLN A 188 -19.05 7.92 -6.17
C GLN A 188 -17.55 8.10 -6.47
N ALA A 189 -16.92 9.11 -5.88
CA ALA A 189 -15.47 9.32 -6.01
C ALA A 189 -14.67 8.11 -5.48
N ALA A 190 -15.08 7.54 -4.34
CA ALA A 190 -14.44 6.34 -3.80
C ALA A 190 -14.65 5.09 -4.66
N ARG A 191 -15.80 4.95 -5.36
CA ARG A 191 -16.05 3.88 -6.33
C ARG A 191 -15.14 3.99 -7.54
N THR A 192 -15.00 5.19 -8.11
CA THR A 192 -14.07 5.43 -9.22
C THR A 192 -12.62 5.14 -8.81
N GLU A 193 -12.22 5.55 -7.60
CA GLU A 193 -10.88 5.24 -7.09
C GLU A 193 -10.68 3.73 -6.87
N ARG A 194 -11.71 3.01 -6.40
CA ARG A 194 -11.68 1.55 -6.29
C ARG A 194 -11.46 0.86 -7.63
N GLU A 195 -12.16 1.30 -8.68
CA GLU A 195 -11.99 0.75 -10.03
C GLU A 195 -10.54 0.94 -10.51
N ARG A 196 -9.98 2.14 -10.30
CA ARG A 196 -8.58 2.45 -10.62
C ARG A 196 -7.61 1.56 -9.85
N LEU A 197 -7.79 1.44 -8.53
CA LEU A 197 -6.95 0.60 -7.66
C LEU A 197 -7.08 -0.89 -7.98
N THR A 198 -8.26 -1.34 -8.41
CA THR A 198 -8.48 -2.73 -8.85
C THR A 198 -7.66 -3.04 -10.10
N ALA A 199 -7.68 -2.15 -11.09
CA ALA A 199 -6.87 -2.30 -12.30
C ALA A 199 -5.37 -2.28 -11.97
N GLU A 200 -4.94 -1.35 -11.11
CA GLU A 200 -3.55 -1.26 -10.65
C GLU A 200 -3.10 -2.53 -9.94
N ALA A 201 -3.87 -3.02 -8.97
CA ALA A 201 -3.58 -4.26 -8.25
C ALA A 201 -3.51 -5.47 -9.19
N ALA A 202 -4.40 -5.56 -10.20
CA ALA A 202 -4.36 -6.62 -11.19
C ALA A 202 -3.09 -6.58 -12.06
N THR A 203 -2.67 -5.39 -12.50
CA THR A 203 -1.41 -5.21 -13.24
C THR A 203 -0.20 -5.58 -12.39
N LYS A 204 -0.16 -5.15 -11.12
CA LYS A 204 0.94 -5.48 -10.20
C LYS A 204 0.98 -6.97 -9.87
N LEU A 205 -0.18 -7.61 -9.66
CA LEU A 205 -0.28 -9.06 -9.47
C LEU A 205 0.26 -9.83 -10.68
N LYS A 206 -0.09 -9.40 -11.91
CA LYS A 206 0.46 -10.01 -13.12
C LYS A 206 1.98 -9.88 -13.15
N SER A 207 2.51 -8.69 -12.90
CA SER A 207 3.96 -8.46 -12.86
C SER A 207 4.66 -9.34 -11.80
N ALA A 208 4.05 -9.51 -10.63
CA ALA A 208 4.58 -10.38 -9.58
C ALA A 208 4.62 -11.85 -10.02
N ARG A 209 3.56 -12.33 -10.69
CA ARG A 209 3.49 -13.69 -11.24
C ARG A 209 4.51 -13.92 -12.34
N ASP A 210 4.65 -12.97 -13.26
CA ASP A 210 5.63 -13.05 -14.35
C ASP A 210 7.06 -13.08 -13.79
N ALA A 211 7.38 -12.23 -12.81
CA ALA A 211 8.69 -12.22 -12.15
C ALA A 211 8.96 -13.52 -11.39
N GLN A 212 7.95 -14.06 -10.69
CA GLN A 212 8.06 -15.36 -10.02
C GLN A 212 8.32 -16.50 -11.02
N ALA A 213 7.63 -16.50 -12.16
CA ALA A 213 7.84 -17.49 -13.21
C ALA A 213 9.24 -17.39 -13.82
N GLY A 214 9.72 -16.16 -14.08
CA GLY A 214 11.08 -15.92 -14.57
C GLY A 214 12.15 -16.41 -13.59
N MET A 215 12.00 -16.09 -12.30
CA MET A 215 12.87 -16.60 -11.25
C MET A 215 12.87 -18.14 -11.18
N ALA A 216 11.70 -18.78 -11.26
CA ALA A 216 11.59 -20.23 -11.23
C ALA A 216 12.30 -20.90 -12.42
N ARG A 217 12.17 -20.34 -13.63
CA ARG A 217 12.91 -20.82 -14.82
C ARG A 217 14.42 -20.69 -14.63
N GLN A 218 14.89 -19.54 -14.13
CA GLN A 218 16.31 -19.32 -13.89
C GLN A 218 16.89 -20.27 -12.84
N ILE A 219 16.12 -20.62 -11.80
CA ILE A 219 16.57 -21.60 -10.81
C ILE A 219 16.74 -22.97 -11.47
N ASP A 220 15.79 -23.39 -12.32
CA ASP A 220 15.88 -24.67 -13.03
C ASP A 220 17.04 -24.69 -14.05
N ASP A 221 17.18 -23.63 -14.86
CA ASP A 221 18.29 -23.48 -15.80
C ASP A 221 19.64 -23.43 -15.07
N GLY A 222 19.71 -22.65 -13.99
CA GLY A 222 20.89 -22.53 -13.14
C GLY A 222 21.28 -23.84 -12.45
N GLN A 223 20.33 -24.65 -12.02
CA GLN A 223 20.60 -25.98 -11.48
C GLN A 223 21.16 -26.93 -12.54
N ARG A 224 20.53 -26.97 -13.73
CA ARG A 224 20.97 -27.82 -14.85
C ARG A 224 22.38 -27.46 -15.30
N HIS A 225 22.62 -26.19 -15.64
CA HIS A 225 23.92 -25.74 -16.13
C HIS A 225 24.98 -25.67 -15.02
N GLY A 226 24.59 -25.26 -13.81
CA GLY A 226 25.51 -25.15 -12.69
C GLY A 226 26.10 -26.49 -12.25
N THR A 227 25.29 -27.56 -12.26
CA THR A 227 25.76 -28.91 -11.94
C THR A 227 26.80 -29.39 -12.96
N GLU A 228 26.48 -29.22 -14.24
CA GLU A 228 27.35 -29.59 -15.37
C GLU A 228 28.68 -28.83 -15.34
N LEU A 229 28.62 -27.50 -15.24
CA LEU A 229 29.80 -26.63 -15.14
C LEU A 229 30.69 -26.98 -13.93
N THR A 230 30.09 -27.34 -12.79
CA THR A 230 30.85 -27.74 -11.60
C THR A 230 31.57 -29.08 -11.82
N ALA A 231 30.94 -30.03 -12.51
CA ALA A 231 31.57 -31.30 -12.86
C ALA A 231 32.73 -31.11 -13.85
N GLN A 232 32.56 -30.24 -14.85
CA GLN A 232 33.61 -29.88 -15.80
C GLN A 232 34.78 -29.17 -15.12
N LEU A 233 34.50 -28.24 -14.20
CA LEU A 233 35.52 -27.56 -13.39
C LEU A 233 36.35 -28.57 -12.57
N ALA A 234 35.68 -29.54 -11.96
CA ALA A 234 36.33 -30.60 -11.20
C ALA A 234 37.24 -31.47 -12.10
N SER A 235 36.78 -31.81 -13.32
CA SER A 235 37.59 -32.54 -14.31
C SER A 235 38.85 -31.77 -14.74
N LEU A 236 38.76 -30.44 -14.88
CA LEU A 236 39.90 -29.56 -15.22
C LEU A 236 40.89 -29.43 -14.07
N LYS A 237 40.40 -29.33 -12.83
CA LYS A 237 41.24 -29.14 -11.63
C LYS A 237 41.76 -30.44 -11.01
N GLY A 238 41.25 -31.60 -11.45
CA GLY A 238 41.58 -32.89 -10.85
C GLY A 238 40.98 -33.06 -9.45
N THR A 239 39.85 -32.41 -9.18
CA THR A 239 39.12 -32.46 -7.91
C THR A 239 37.79 -33.21 -8.11
N THR A 240 36.92 -33.20 -7.09
CA THR A 240 35.55 -33.75 -7.21
C THR A 240 34.54 -32.62 -7.33
N ALA A 241 33.42 -32.87 -8.01
CA ALA A 241 32.34 -31.88 -8.14
C ALA A 241 31.80 -31.44 -6.77
N ALA A 242 31.81 -32.34 -5.78
CA ALA A 242 31.44 -32.02 -4.41
C ALA A 242 32.38 -30.98 -3.78
N VAL A 243 33.70 -31.16 -3.91
CA VAL A 243 34.71 -30.23 -3.37
C VAL A 243 34.63 -28.87 -4.05
N GLU A 244 34.47 -28.82 -5.38
CA GLU A 244 34.31 -27.55 -6.10
C GLU A 244 33.00 -26.84 -5.75
N GLY A 245 31.93 -27.61 -5.54
CA GLY A 245 30.64 -27.11 -5.08
C GLY A 245 30.73 -26.49 -3.68
N GLU A 246 31.31 -27.21 -2.72
CA GLU A 246 31.52 -26.72 -1.34
C GLU A 246 32.41 -25.48 -1.31
N TYR A 247 33.52 -25.47 -2.07
CA TYR A 247 34.40 -24.32 -2.17
C TYR A 247 33.63 -23.07 -2.62
N ARG A 248 32.84 -23.19 -3.71
CA ARG A 248 32.03 -22.08 -4.21
C ARG A 248 30.99 -21.60 -3.22
N GLN A 249 30.27 -22.52 -2.57
CA GLN A 249 29.31 -22.15 -1.52
C GLN A 249 29.99 -21.37 -0.40
N GLY A 250 31.23 -21.74 -0.03
CA GLY A 250 32.03 -20.98 0.94
C GLY A 250 32.37 -19.57 0.46
N VAL A 251 32.79 -19.41 -0.80
CA VAL A 251 33.07 -18.09 -1.40
C VAL A 251 31.82 -17.21 -1.47
N GLU A 252 30.70 -17.78 -1.92
CA GLU A 252 29.41 -17.08 -2.00
C GLU A 252 28.90 -16.68 -0.59
N ALA A 253 29.05 -17.55 0.40
CA ALA A 253 28.67 -17.27 1.79
C ALA A 253 29.51 -16.16 2.43
N GLU A 254 30.83 -16.15 2.18
CA GLU A 254 31.71 -15.08 2.64
C GLU A 254 31.33 -13.74 1.98
N ALA A 255 31.12 -13.74 0.66
CA ALA A 255 30.69 -12.53 -0.06
C ALA A 255 29.36 -12.00 0.48
N ALA A 256 28.38 -12.88 0.72
CA ALA A 256 27.09 -12.52 1.30
C ALA A 256 27.23 -11.97 2.74
N TYR A 257 28.12 -12.56 3.55
CA TYR A 257 28.42 -12.06 4.88
C TYR A 257 28.99 -10.64 4.83
N GLN A 258 29.97 -10.39 3.97
CA GLN A 258 30.58 -9.05 3.82
C GLN A 258 29.56 -8.01 3.33
N ALA A 259 28.75 -8.36 2.33
CA ALA A 259 27.67 -7.51 1.84
C ALA A 259 26.66 -7.15 2.96
N ALA A 260 26.31 -8.13 3.80
CA ALA A 260 25.42 -7.90 4.94
C ALA A 260 26.04 -6.97 5.99
N GLN A 261 27.34 -7.08 6.28
CA GLN A 261 28.03 -6.16 7.20
C GLN A 261 28.09 -4.73 6.65
N GLU A 262 28.34 -4.58 5.35
CA GLU A 262 28.34 -3.26 4.71
C GLU A 262 26.94 -2.63 4.73
N ALA A 263 25.90 -3.41 4.42
CA ALA A 263 24.51 -2.95 4.50
C ALA A 263 24.15 -2.50 5.91
N LYS A 264 24.56 -3.25 6.95
CA LYS A 264 24.38 -2.85 8.36
C LYS A 264 25.10 -1.54 8.68
N ARG A 265 26.34 -1.37 8.22
CA ARG A 265 27.10 -0.12 8.44
C ARG A 265 26.39 1.07 7.79
N LYS A 266 26.00 0.95 6.53
CA LYS A 266 25.26 1.99 5.79
C LYS A 266 23.94 2.35 6.48
N ALA A 267 23.19 1.36 6.95
CA ALA A 267 21.94 1.58 7.68
C ALA A 267 22.16 2.33 9.01
N ALA A 268 23.23 1.99 9.74
CA ALA A 268 23.60 2.69 10.98
C ALA A 268 24.04 4.14 10.72
N GLU A 269 24.80 4.38 9.66
CA GLU A 269 25.21 5.74 9.24
C GLU A 269 24.00 6.61 8.86
N GLU A 270 23.05 6.05 8.11
CA GLU A 270 21.83 6.76 7.72
C GLU A 270 20.95 7.07 8.94
N LEU A 271 20.83 6.12 9.89
CA LEU A 271 20.11 6.37 11.13
C LEU A 271 20.78 7.49 11.95
N ALA A 272 22.12 7.48 12.04
CA ALA A 272 22.87 8.52 12.73
C ALA A 272 22.70 9.90 12.06
N ARG A 273 22.68 9.95 10.72
CA ARG A 273 22.39 11.19 9.96
C ARG A 273 21.00 11.72 10.27
N ARG A 274 19.97 10.88 10.23
CA ARG A 274 18.60 11.29 10.54
C ARG A 274 18.47 11.81 11.97
N GLN A 275 19.09 11.13 12.93
CA GLN A 275 19.11 11.58 14.33
C GLN A 275 19.83 12.93 14.49
N ALA A 276 20.92 13.15 13.76
CA ALA A 276 21.61 14.44 13.76
C ALA A 276 20.76 15.55 13.13
N ASP A 277 20.09 15.28 12.03
CA ASP A 277 19.18 16.23 11.36
C ASP A 277 17.99 16.59 12.27
N ASP A 278 17.39 15.59 12.92
CA ASP A 278 16.29 15.79 13.87
C ASP A 278 16.75 16.60 15.10
N ALA A 279 17.95 16.32 15.63
CA ALA A 279 18.54 17.08 16.72
C ALA A 279 18.85 18.53 16.30
N ALA A 280 19.35 18.76 15.09
CA ALA A 280 19.61 20.10 14.56
C ALA A 280 18.31 20.89 14.38
N ARG A 281 17.24 20.25 13.87
CA ARG A 281 15.91 20.85 13.77
C ARG A 281 15.33 21.19 15.14
N ALA A 282 15.47 20.30 16.12
CA ALA A 282 15.04 20.56 17.50
C ALA A 282 15.81 21.73 18.14
N ALA A 283 17.12 21.82 17.93
CA ALA A 283 17.94 22.92 18.43
C ALA A 283 17.58 24.26 17.77
N ALA A 284 17.33 24.28 16.45
CA ALA A 284 16.87 25.47 15.73
C ALA A 284 15.50 25.95 16.22
N ALA A 285 14.56 25.02 16.44
CA ALA A 285 13.25 25.34 17.02
C ALA A 285 13.36 25.92 18.45
N ALA A 286 14.26 25.37 19.28
CA ALA A 286 14.50 25.87 20.63
C ALA A 286 15.16 27.27 20.63
N ALA A 287 16.04 27.57 19.67
CA ALA A 287 16.65 28.89 19.53
C ALA A 287 15.63 29.95 19.08
N ALA A 288 14.71 29.60 18.18
CA ALA A 288 13.63 30.47 17.72
C ALA A 288 12.59 30.79 18.82
N ALA A 289 12.47 29.92 19.84
CA ALA A 289 11.56 30.09 20.96
C ALA A 289 12.12 30.93 22.12
N ARG A 290 13.38 31.40 22.06
CA ARG A 290 13.97 32.24 23.12
C ARG A 290 13.45 33.69 23.03
N PRO A 291 12.80 34.24 24.07
CA PRO A 291 12.33 35.63 24.06
C PRO A 291 13.52 36.60 24.11
N ALA A 292 13.41 37.72 23.39
CA ALA A 292 14.42 38.77 23.33
C ALA A 292 14.70 39.36 24.73
N PRO A 293 15.96 39.70 25.07
CA PRO A 293 16.29 40.27 26.37
C PRO A 293 15.56 41.60 26.54
N VAL A 294 14.77 41.71 27.61
CA VAL A 294 14.10 42.95 27.99
C VAL A 294 15.16 43.90 28.51
N SER A 295 15.56 44.86 27.67
CA SER A 295 16.44 45.95 28.09
C SER A 295 15.70 46.82 29.11
N TYR A 296 16.03 46.65 30.39
CA TYR A 296 15.62 47.57 31.45
C TYR A 296 16.46 48.84 31.34
N THR A 297 15.93 49.86 30.67
CA THR A 297 16.46 51.23 30.74
C THR A 297 16.02 51.80 32.08
N HIS A 298 16.95 51.86 33.05
CA HIS A 298 16.72 52.59 34.30
C HIS A 298 16.76 54.11 34.03
N LEU A 299 15.77 54.79 34.60
CA LEU A 299 15.51 56.23 34.63
C LEU A 299 16.70 57.07 35.12
#